data_AF-A0A9P5VTI1-F1
#
_entry.id   AF-A0A9P5VTI1-F1
#
_cell.length_a   1.000
_cell.length_b   1.000
_cell.length_c   1.000
_cell.angle_alpha   90.00
_cell.angle_beta   90.00
_cell.angle_gamma   90.00
#
_symmetry.space_group_name_H-M   'P 1'
#
loop_
_entity.id
_entity.type
_entity.pdbx_description
1 polymer ?
#
loop_
_entity_poly.entity_id
_entity_poly.type
_entity_poly.pdbx_seq_one_letter_code
_entity_poly.pdbx_strand_id
1 'polypeptide(L)'
;MVPRNVVAIRKCLGPAIEIVTTLTNKNSTATLLDHPTGAYTGMRTMGKIGIMDFTGHTTRLANSLDQIKFPGTGPLPSPTLSSSSFTLDDKDVEMEDPAATRGLAAMRRPDIMKSETTDLVREGLKFYYKNLKQAVRN
;
A
#
# COMPACT_ATOMS: atom_id res chain seq x y z
N MET A 1 -24.89 13.98 4.63
CA MET A 1 -23.58 13.55 5.20
C MET A 1 -22.63 13.29 4.04
N VAL A 2 -21.44 13.91 4.00
CA VAL A 2 -20.46 13.74 2.89
C VAL A 2 -20.05 12.26 2.80
N PRO A 3 -19.99 11.63 1.62
CA PRO A 3 -19.51 10.26 1.51
C PRO A 3 -18.07 10.19 1.99
N ARG A 4 -17.85 9.53 3.13
CA ARG A 4 -16.51 9.27 3.66
C ARG A 4 -15.79 8.31 2.72
N ASN A 5 -14.50 8.52 2.52
CA ASN A 5 -13.67 7.60 1.77
C ASN A 5 -13.60 6.26 2.51
N VAL A 6 -13.33 5.17 1.79
CA VAL A 6 -13.16 3.84 2.37
C VAL A 6 -11.72 3.42 2.23
N VAL A 7 -11.17 2.87 3.32
CA VAL A 7 -9.87 2.20 3.32
C VAL A 7 -10.11 0.72 3.58
N ALA A 8 -9.49 -0.13 2.76
CA ALA A 8 -9.40 -1.56 2.98
C ALA A 8 -7.93 -1.92 3.19
N ILE A 9 -7.62 -2.58 4.30
CA ILE A 9 -6.25 -2.90 4.72
C ILE A 9 -6.14 -4.42 4.88
N ARG A 10 -5.16 -5.01 4.22
CA ARG A 10 -4.75 -6.39 4.46
C ARG A 10 -3.86 -6.43 5.71
N LYS A 11 -4.33 -7.09 6.75
CA LYS A 11 -3.61 -7.26 8.02
C LYS A 11 -3.09 -8.69 8.12
N CYS A 12 -1.79 -8.84 8.34
CA CYS A 12 -1.16 -10.12 8.67
C CYS A 12 -1.16 -10.32 10.18
N LEU A 13 -1.81 -11.37 10.67
CA LEU A 13 -1.83 -11.79 12.08
C LEU A 13 -1.17 -13.16 12.18
N GLY A 14 0.16 -13.20 12.11
CA GLY A 14 0.90 -14.46 11.97
C GLY A 14 0.59 -15.13 10.62
N PRO A 15 0.14 -16.41 10.59
CA PRO A 15 -0.26 -17.07 9.34
C PRO A 15 -1.63 -16.63 8.82
N ALA A 16 -2.44 -15.95 9.64
CA ALA A 16 -3.78 -15.51 9.27
C ALA A 16 -3.75 -14.16 8.52
N ILE A 17 -4.60 -14.04 7.51
CA ILE A 17 -4.78 -12.82 6.72
C ILE A 17 -6.22 -12.35 6.92
N GLU A 18 -6.39 -11.08 7.32
CA GLU A 18 -7.69 -10.44 7.48
C GLU A 18 -7.76 -9.16 6.64
N ILE A 19 -8.90 -8.90 6.01
CA ILE A 19 -9.17 -7.60 5.36
C ILE A 19 -10.02 -6.75 6.29
N VAL A 20 -9.46 -5.66 6.77
CA VAL A 20 -10.15 -4.68 7.63
C VAL A 20 -10.62 -3.52 6.77
N THR A 21 -11.89 -3.14 6.91
CA THR A 21 -12.48 -1.99 6.20
C THR A 21 -12.92 -0.91 7.17
N THR A 22 -12.67 0.35 6.84
CA THR A 22 -13.05 1.50 7.68
C THR A 22 -13.39 2.74 6.86
N LEU A 23 -14.18 3.64 7.43
CA LEU A 23 -14.45 4.97 6.87
C LEU A 23 -13.35 5.93 7.28
N THR A 24 -12.92 6.77 6.36
CA THR A 24 -11.96 7.86 6.62
C THR A 24 -12.44 9.17 6.01
N ASN A 25 -12.09 10.28 6.67
CA ASN A 25 -12.24 11.62 6.12
C ASN A 25 -10.99 12.07 5.34
N LYS A 26 -9.92 11.26 5.34
CA LYS A 26 -8.67 11.56 4.61
C LYS A 26 -8.84 11.31 3.12
N ASN A 27 -8.23 12.15 2.29
CA ASN A 27 -8.09 11.88 0.86
C ASN A 27 -6.99 10.83 0.62
N SER A 28 -6.80 10.40 -0.63
CA SER A 28 -5.79 9.40 -0.98
C SER A 28 -4.38 9.82 -0.58
N THR A 29 -3.99 11.07 -0.86
CA THR A 29 -2.67 11.60 -0.50
C THR A 29 -2.42 11.57 1.01
N ALA A 30 -3.35 12.07 1.81
CA ALA A 30 -3.24 12.08 3.26
C ALA A 30 -3.21 10.66 3.84
N THR A 31 -3.95 9.72 3.24
CA THR A 31 -3.92 8.30 3.65
C THR A 31 -2.56 7.67 3.34
N LEU A 32 -1.97 7.97 2.18
CA LEU A 32 -0.65 7.44 1.80
C LEU A 32 0.46 7.94 2.73
N LEU A 33 0.38 9.19 3.20
CA LEU A 33 1.36 9.79 4.11
C LEU A 33 1.30 9.23 5.55
N ASP A 34 0.20 8.58 5.94
CA ASP A 34 0.11 7.92 7.25
C ASP A 34 0.88 6.59 7.32
N HIS A 35 1.25 6.05 6.16
CA HIS A 35 1.85 4.74 6.03
C HIS A 35 3.34 4.85 5.66
N PRO A 36 4.16 3.86 6.04
CA PRO A 36 5.59 3.88 5.72
C PRO A 36 5.81 3.88 4.21
N THR A 37 7.04 4.20 3.81
CA THR A 37 7.49 4.19 2.41
C THR A 37 7.09 2.89 1.71
N GLY A 38 6.56 3.01 0.50
CA GLY A 38 6.14 1.87 -0.30
C GLY A 38 5.74 2.27 -1.71
N ALA A 39 5.24 1.31 -2.48
CA ALA A 39 4.72 1.54 -3.80
C ALA A 39 3.21 1.83 -3.75
N TYR A 40 2.74 2.73 -4.62
CA TYR A 40 1.33 3.06 -4.76
C TYR A 40 0.94 3.18 -6.24
N THR A 41 -0.33 2.99 -6.54
CA THR A 41 -0.88 3.19 -7.89
C THR A 41 -2.29 3.77 -7.79
N GLY A 42 -2.55 4.83 -8.57
CA GLY A 42 -3.87 5.41 -8.73
C GLY A 42 -4.52 4.84 -9.98
N MET A 43 -5.78 4.39 -9.87
CA MET A 43 -6.51 3.77 -10.98
C MET A 43 -7.77 4.55 -11.30
N ARG A 44 -8.10 4.67 -12.59
CA ARG A 44 -9.32 5.36 -13.03
C ARG A 44 -10.50 4.38 -13.06
N THR A 45 -11.63 4.80 -12.51
CA THR A 45 -12.90 4.07 -12.67
C THR A 45 -13.64 4.51 -13.92
N MET A 46 -14.19 3.56 -14.67
CA MET A 46 -15.09 3.82 -15.80
C MET A 46 -16.55 3.69 -15.35
N GLY A 47 -17.23 4.83 -15.19
CA GLY A 47 -18.68 4.87 -14.92
C GLY A 47 -19.16 4.10 -13.69
N LYS A 48 -18.29 3.84 -12.70
CA LYS A 48 -18.54 2.92 -11.56
C LYS A 48 -18.80 1.45 -11.96
N ILE A 49 -18.58 1.10 -13.24
CA ILE A 49 -18.78 -0.25 -13.79
C ILE A 49 -17.49 -1.06 -13.70
N GLY A 50 -16.33 -0.41 -13.80
CA GLY A 50 -15.05 -1.09 -13.74
C GLY A 50 -13.87 -0.16 -13.46
N ILE A 51 -12.70 -0.78 -13.30
CA ILE A 51 -11.41 -0.09 -13.16
C ILE A 51 -10.64 -0.28 -14.47
N MET A 52 -10.21 0.82 -15.08
CA MET A 52 -9.45 0.80 -16.32
C MET A 52 -8.06 0.22 -16.08
N ASP A 53 -7.64 -0.68 -16.97
CA ASP A 53 -6.32 -1.34 -16.93
C ASP A 53 -5.91 -1.89 -15.54
N PHE A 54 -6.86 -2.51 -14.83
CA PHE A 54 -6.62 -3.05 -13.49
C PHE A 54 -5.40 -3.98 -13.45
N THR A 55 -5.25 -4.85 -14.47
CA THR A 55 -4.11 -5.76 -14.56
C THR A 55 -2.80 -5.01 -14.70
N GLY A 56 -2.69 -4.03 -15.62
CA GLY A 56 -1.48 -3.22 -15.79
C GLY A 56 -1.09 -2.48 -14.50
N HIS A 57 -2.07 -1.91 -13.79
CA HIS A 57 -1.82 -1.26 -12.50
C HIS A 57 -1.29 -2.22 -11.43
N THR A 58 -1.87 -3.42 -11.29
CA THR A 58 -1.41 -4.42 -10.31
C THR A 58 -0.04 -5.00 -10.66
N THR A 59 0.24 -5.24 -11.94
CA THR A 59 1.57 -5.67 -12.40
C THR A 59 2.62 -4.60 -12.12
N ARG A 60 2.32 -3.33 -12.43
CA ARG A 60 3.22 -2.21 -12.11
C ARG A 60 3.50 -2.13 -10.61
N LEU A 61 2.48 -2.35 -9.78
CA LEU A 61 2.62 -2.31 -8.32
C LEU A 61 3.54 -3.43 -7.80
N ALA A 62 3.38 -4.65 -8.30
CA ALA A 62 4.26 -5.79 -7.99
C ALA A 62 5.71 -5.50 -8.40
N ASN A 63 5.93 -5.02 -9.63
CA ASN A 63 7.26 -4.70 -10.15
C ASN A 63 7.91 -3.54 -9.38
N SER A 64 7.13 -2.53 -8.98
CA SER A 64 7.65 -1.43 -8.16
C SER A 64 8.09 -1.94 -6.78
N LEU A 65 7.31 -2.85 -6.19
CA LEU A 65 7.62 -3.45 -4.90
C LEU A 65 8.85 -4.37 -4.95
N ASP A 66 9.09 -5.03 -6.08
CA ASP A 66 10.28 -5.84 -6.32
C ASP A 66 11.57 -5.00 -6.39
N GLN A 67 11.46 -3.75 -6.86
CA GLN A 67 12.58 -2.81 -6.96
C GLN A 67 12.86 -2.04 -5.66
N ILE A 68 11.93 -2.02 -4.71
CA ILE A 68 12.10 -1.30 -3.44
C ILE A 68 12.90 -2.15 -2.47
N LYS A 69 14.03 -1.59 -2.00
CA LYS A 69 14.71 -2.04 -0.79
C LYS A 69 14.14 -1.26 0.39
N PHE A 70 13.54 -1.96 1.34
CA PHE A 70 13.06 -1.35 2.57
C PHE A 70 14.23 -1.18 3.53
N PRO A 71 14.54 0.04 4.00
CA PRO A 71 15.63 0.21 4.94
C PRO A 71 15.39 -0.65 6.18
N GLY A 72 16.39 -1.46 6.53
CA GLY A 72 16.44 -2.19 7.79
C GLY A 72 16.20 -1.23 8.95
N THR A 73 15.45 -1.66 9.97
CA THR A 73 15.23 -0.91 11.22
C THR A 73 16.53 -0.74 12.03
N GLY A 74 17.52 -0.06 11.46
CA GLY A 74 18.62 0.57 12.17
C GLY A 74 18.20 1.97 12.64
N PRO A 75 18.83 2.50 13.69
CA PRO A 75 18.52 3.84 14.19
C PRO A 75 18.66 4.85 13.04
N LEU A 76 17.63 5.69 12.85
CA LEU A 76 17.71 6.83 11.94
C LEU A 76 19.02 7.58 12.22
N PRO A 77 19.86 7.86 11.21
CA PRO A 77 20.97 8.76 11.42
C PRO A 77 20.36 10.09 11.88
N SER A 78 20.69 10.46 13.12
CA SER A 78 20.37 11.79 13.63
C SER A 78 20.90 12.82 12.63
N PRO A 79 20.20 13.94 12.40
CA PRO A 79 20.67 14.97 11.49
C PRO A 79 21.81 15.75 12.16
N THR A 80 22.98 15.13 12.30
CA THR A 80 24.20 15.87 12.60
C THR A 80 24.79 16.34 11.29
N LEU A 81 24.50 17.61 11.00
CA LEU A 81 25.31 18.46 10.15
C LEU A 81 26.79 18.31 10.55
N SER A 82 27.59 17.66 9.72
CA SER A 82 29.01 17.96 9.64
C SER A 82 29.54 17.58 8.27
N SER A 83 29.83 18.61 7.50
CA SER A 83 30.58 18.59 6.26
C SER A 83 31.89 17.81 6.42
N SER A 84 32.15 16.84 5.53
CA SER A 84 33.41 16.73 4.75
C SER A 84 33.63 15.33 4.18
N SER A 85 34.14 15.31 2.95
CA SER A 85 34.80 14.19 2.25
C SER A 85 33.93 13.00 1.84
N PHE A 86 33.41 13.10 0.62
CA PHE A 86 32.73 12.02 -0.10
C PHE A 86 33.77 11.08 -0.72
N THR A 87 34.23 10.09 0.03
CA THR A 87 34.76 8.84 -0.53
C THR A 87 33.62 7.82 -0.46
N LEU A 88 32.96 7.57 -1.60
CA LEU A 88 32.04 6.45 -1.76
C LEU A 88 32.87 5.15 -1.75
N ASP A 89 33.05 4.56 -0.57
CA ASP A 89 33.42 3.16 -0.48
C ASP A 89 32.18 2.29 -0.71
N ASP A 90 32.29 1.43 -1.71
CA ASP A 90 31.25 0.73 -2.47
C ASP A 90 30.62 -0.47 -1.73
N LYS A 91 30.35 -0.38 -0.41
CA LYS A 91 29.85 -1.52 0.39
C LYS A 91 28.82 -1.23 1.47
N ASP A 92 28.07 -0.14 1.39
CA ASP A 92 26.78 -0.08 2.09
C ASP A 92 25.74 -0.86 1.30
N VAL A 93 25.82 -2.19 1.40
CA VAL A 93 24.74 -3.07 0.97
C VAL A 93 23.56 -2.75 1.86
N GLU A 94 22.67 -1.86 1.40
CA GLU A 94 21.39 -1.60 2.04
C GLU A 94 20.65 -2.93 2.21
N MET A 95 20.77 -3.49 3.42
CA MET A 95 20.21 -4.77 3.77
C MET A 95 18.75 -4.53 4.15
N GLU A 96 17.86 -5.17 3.41
CA GLU A 96 16.42 -5.05 3.63
C GLU A 96 16.04 -5.62 5.01
N ASP A 97 15.12 -4.97 5.74
CA ASP A 97 14.57 -5.53 6.97
C ASP A 97 14.01 -6.95 6.69
N PRO A 98 14.51 -8.00 7.36
CA PRO A 98 14.01 -9.36 7.16
C PRO A 98 12.50 -9.50 7.39
N ALA A 99 11.89 -8.65 8.23
CA ALA A 99 10.45 -8.62 8.43
C ALA A 99 9.71 -8.04 7.22
N ALA A 100 10.23 -6.98 6.59
CA ALA A 100 9.67 -6.39 5.37
C ALA A 100 9.79 -7.37 4.19
N THR A 101 10.99 -7.96 4.01
CA THR A 101 11.21 -8.98 2.98
C THR A 101 10.23 -10.13 3.14
N ARG A 102 10.06 -10.68 4.35
CA ARG A 102 9.13 -11.80 4.59
C ARG A 102 7.67 -11.38 4.40
N GLY A 103 7.28 -10.21 4.90
CA GLY A 103 5.89 -9.75 4.85
C GLY A 103 5.40 -9.40 3.44
N LEU A 104 6.31 -8.95 2.57
CA LEU A 104 5.99 -8.43 1.24
C LEU A 104 6.44 -9.35 0.10
N ALA A 105 7.23 -10.40 0.37
CA ALA A 105 7.76 -11.32 -0.63
C ALA A 105 6.68 -11.86 -1.60
N ALA A 106 5.55 -12.32 -1.08
CA ALA A 106 4.47 -12.86 -1.91
C ALA A 106 3.88 -11.79 -2.86
N MET A 107 3.84 -10.54 -2.42
CA MET A 107 3.27 -9.41 -3.16
C MET A 107 4.19 -8.92 -4.29
N ARG A 108 5.46 -9.34 -4.33
CA ARG A 108 6.35 -9.08 -5.49
C ARG A 108 5.96 -9.86 -6.74
N ARG A 109 5.12 -10.89 -6.59
CA ARG A 109 4.59 -11.66 -7.72
C ARG A 109 3.34 -11.01 -8.33
N PRO A 110 3.30 -10.74 -9.65
CA PRO A 110 2.17 -10.06 -10.28
C PRO A 110 0.81 -10.78 -10.12
N ASP A 111 0.80 -12.11 -10.17
CA ASP A 111 -0.41 -12.93 -10.00
C ASP A 111 -1.00 -12.80 -8.59
N ILE A 112 -0.14 -12.85 -7.57
CA ILE A 112 -0.54 -12.68 -6.17
C ILE A 112 -1.00 -11.25 -5.91
N MET A 113 -0.24 -10.24 -6.35
CA MET A 113 -0.60 -8.83 -6.23
C MET A 113 -1.97 -8.54 -6.83
N LYS A 114 -2.25 -9.09 -8.02
CA LYS A 114 -3.54 -8.93 -8.68
C LYS A 114 -4.68 -9.57 -7.86
N SER A 115 -4.48 -10.80 -7.37
CA SER A 115 -5.49 -11.49 -6.55
C SER A 115 -5.81 -10.70 -5.28
N GLU A 116 -4.77 -10.33 -4.54
CA GLU A 116 -4.88 -9.60 -3.26
C GLU A 116 -5.51 -8.21 -3.45
N THR A 117 -5.11 -7.49 -4.50
CA THR A 117 -5.74 -6.19 -4.83
C THR A 117 -7.21 -6.38 -5.22
N THR A 118 -7.56 -7.48 -5.91
CA THR A 118 -8.95 -7.78 -6.27
C THR A 118 -9.80 -7.96 -5.01
N ASP A 119 -9.29 -8.70 -4.03
CA ASP A 119 -9.99 -8.96 -2.77
C ASP A 119 -10.16 -7.67 -1.95
N LEU A 120 -9.11 -6.85 -1.85
CA LEU A 120 -9.17 -5.54 -1.20
C LEU A 120 -10.19 -4.59 -1.84
N VAL A 121 -10.17 -4.47 -3.16
CA VAL A 121 -11.13 -3.63 -3.90
C VAL A 121 -12.55 -4.16 -3.71
N ARG A 122 -12.74 -5.49 -3.78
CA ARG A 122 -14.05 -6.11 -3.60
C ARG A 122 -14.63 -5.79 -2.21
N GLU A 123 -13.86 -6.01 -1.14
CA GLU A 123 -14.32 -5.75 0.22
C GLU A 123 -14.51 -4.26 0.49
N GLY A 124 -13.60 -3.41 0.00
CA GLY A 124 -13.75 -1.95 0.08
C GLY A 124 -15.02 -1.44 -0.60
N LEU A 125 -15.34 -1.93 -1.81
CA LEU A 125 -16.55 -1.56 -2.53
C LEU A 125 -17.82 -2.08 -1.85
N LYS A 126 -17.83 -3.33 -1.37
CA LYS A 126 -18.95 -3.89 -0.59
C LYS A 126 -19.24 -3.02 0.63
N PHE A 127 -18.20 -2.67 1.38
CA PHE A 127 -18.31 -1.81 2.56
C PHE A 127 -18.81 -0.40 2.17
N TYR A 128 -18.24 0.21 1.13
CA TYR A 128 -18.65 1.52 0.63
C TYR A 128 -20.15 1.55 0.30
N TYR A 129 -20.63 0.62 -0.52
CA TYR A 129 -22.03 0.61 -0.94
C TYR A 129 -23.00 0.24 0.18
N LYS A 130 -22.58 -0.59 1.15
CA LYS A 130 -23.38 -0.89 2.35
C LYS A 130 -23.63 0.38 3.18
N ASN A 131 -22.58 1.16 3.42
CA ASN A 131 -22.65 2.39 4.21
C ASN A 131 -23.31 3.54 3.43
N LEU A 132 -23.14 3.60 2.10
CA LEU A 132 -23.84 4.58 1.25
C LEU A 132 -25.36 4.40 1.33
N LYS A 133 -25.87 3.16 1.27
CA LYS A 133 -27.30 2.85 1.38
C LYS A 133 -27.89 3.25 2.73
N GLN A 134 -27.12 3.16 3.81
CA GLN A 134 -27.56 3.58 5.14
C GLN A 134 -27.64 5.11 5.24
N ALA A 135 -26.71 5.84 4.62
CA ALA A 135 -26.69 7.29 4.63
C ALA A 135 -27.82 7.95 3.79
N VAL A 136 -28.43 7.22 2.87
CA VAL A 136 -29.56 7.70 2.03
C VAL A 136 -30.93 7.39 2.68
N ARG A 137 -30.98 6.48 3.65
CA ARG A 137 -32.23 6.07 4.34
C ARG A 137 -32.52 6.86 5.62
N ASN A 138 -31.54 7.62 6.12
CA ASN A 138 -31.65 8.52 7.26
C ASN A 138 -31.64 9.97 6.78
#